data_AF-A8M4Z4-F1
#
_entry.id   AF-A8M4Z4-F1
#
_cell.length_a   1.000
_cell.length_b   1.000
_cell.length_c   1.000
_cell.angle_alpha   90.00
_cell.angle_beta   90.00
_cell.angle_gamma   90.00
#
_symmetry.space_group_name_H-M   'P 1'
#
loop_
_entity.id
_entity.type
_entity.pdbx_description
1 polymer ?
#
loop_
_entity_poly.entity_id
_entity_poly.type
_entity_poly.pdbx_seq_one_letter_code
_entity_poly.pdbx_strand_id
1 'polypeptide(L)'
;MEVAHTAGRELVRRPATMKWVPSGPVAEMGIPTNNSFVNLIAGSGDVNLRDGSAAMNCWEAVIVAAILNGSIVNPDKLRYLYDDNPRGFTTTLVQRLRTQAHSYNQGRLLSRPVMGDVVMFSKLDHVVLATGKHTVGPTPPGRPDQAAGTHVISFWPAPERRDFGPGTVATVNEFTVEGICTWMEEKRMHGEVTFGCPDWGALK
;
A
#
# COMPACT_ATOMS: atom_id res chain seq x y z
N MET A 1 14.35 -1.50 2.43
CA MET A 1 15.03 -1.15 1.16
C MET A 1 14.64 -2.09 0.01
N GLU A 2 14.97 -3.38 0.06
CA GLU A 2 14.79 -4.30 -1.09
C GLU A 2 13.33 -4.49 -1.54
N VAL A 3 12.39 -4.54 -0.60
CA VAL A 3 10.95 -4.62 -0.92
C VAL A 3 10.48 -3.45 -1.78
N ALA A 4 10.94 -2.22 -1.50
CA ALA A 4 10.60 -1.05 -2.31
C ALA A 4 11.23 -1.10 -3.71
N HIS A 5 12.44 -1.64 -3.85
CA HIS A 5 13.04 -1.88 -5.16
C HIS A 5 12.24 -2.90 -5.99
N THR A 6 11.85 -4.01 -5.36
CA THR A 6 11.02 -5.02 -6.02
C THR A 6 9.64 -4.48 -6.38
N ALA A 7 9.01 -3.68 -5.51
CA ALA A 7 7.78 -2.98 -5.84
C ALA A 7 7.95 -2.05 -7.05
N GLY A 8 8.99 -1.21 -7.06
CA GLY A 8 9.25 -0.32 -8.19
C GLY A 8 9.52 -1.07 -9.50
N ARG A 9 10.22 -2.21 -9.44
CA ARG A 9 10.53 -3.03 -10.62
C ARG A 9 9.33 -3.82 -11.12
N GLU A 10 8.63 -4.52 -10.24
CA GLU A 10 7.58 -5.47 -10.63
C GLU A 10 6.19 -4.84 -10.66
N LEU A 11 5.93 -3.75 -9.94
CA LEU A 11 4.58 -3.18 -9.84
C LEU A 11 4.45 -1.84 -10.59
N VAL A 12 5.52 -1.06 -10.66
CA VAL A 12 5.51 0.25 -11.37
C VAL A 12 6.08 0.13 -12.78
N ARG A 13 7.36 -0.21 -12.94
CA ARG A 13 8.02 -0.28 -14.26
C ARG A 13 7.39 -1.31 -15.19
N ARG A 14 6.91 -2.39 -14.59
CA ARG A 14 5.94 -3.30 -15.20
C ARG A 14 4.62 -2.94 -14.55
N PRO A 15 3.75 -2.16 -15.20
CA PRO A 15 2.56 -1.65 -14.55
C PRO A 15 1.70 -2.82 -14.07
N ALA A 16 1.47 -2.88 -12.76
CA ALA A 16 0.51 -3.78 -12.17
C ALA A 16 -0.86 -3.11 -12.18
N THR A 17 -1.87 -3.82 -12.66
CA THR A 17 -3.27 -3.40 -12.67
C THR A 17 -4.00 -4.24 -11.62
N MET A 18 -4.62 -3.58 -10.65
CA MET A 18 -5.30 -4.27 -9.54
C MET A 18 -6.65 -3.65 -9.23
N LYS A 19 -7.59 -4.51 -8.87
CA LYS A 19 -8.90 -4.19 -8.31
C LYS A 19 -8.75 -4.04 -6.81
N TRP A 20 -9.13 -2.89 -6.27
CA TRP A 20 -9.14 -2.79 -4.81
C TRP A 20 -10.39 -3.40 -4.20
N VAL A 21 -10.17 -4.04 -3.07
CA VAL A 21 -11.20 -4.55 -2.18
C VAL A 21 -10.81 -4.21 -0.73
N PRO A 22 -11.77 -4.02 0.19
CA PRO A 22 -11.46 -3.95 1.60
C PRO A 22 -10.83 -5.25 2.12
N SER A 23 -10.16 -5.18 3.26
CA SER A 23 -9.57 -6.35 3.92
C SER A 23 -10.65 -7.35 4.38
N GLY A 24 -10.35 -8.65 4.28
CA GLY A 24 -11.22 -9.74 4.76
C GLY A 24 -12.17 -10.34 3.70
N PRO A 25 -13.04 -11.28 4.09
CA PRO A 25 -13.95 -11.97 3.17
C PRO A 25 -14.98 -10.98 2.60
N VAL A 26 -14.84 -10.69 1.30
CA VAL A 26 -15.61 -9.66 0.59
C VAL A 26 -17.01 -10.13 0.19
N ALA A 27 -17.39 -11.36 0.55
CA ALA A 27 -18.68 -11.98 0.21
C ALA A 27 -19.88 -11.16 0.73
N GLU A 28 -19.75 -10.50 1.89
CA GLU A 28 -20.79 -9.65 2.48
C GLU A 28 -21.00 -8.32 1.74
N MET A 29 -20.06 -7.91 0.88
CA MET A 29 -20.18 -6.71 0.06
C MET A 29 -20.79 -6.99 -1.33
N GLY A 30 -21.27 -8.21 -1.57
CA GLY A 30 -21.81 -8.61 -2.88
C GLY A 30 -20.77 -8.64 -3.99
N ILE A 31 -19.48 -8.56 -3.65
CA ILE A 31 -18.37 -8.68 -4.59
C ILE A 31 -17.91 -10.13 -4.51
N PRO A 32 -18.14 -10.97 -5.53
CA PRO A 32 -17.58 -12.30 -5.57
C PRO A 32 -16.06 -12.15 -5.71
N THR A 33 -15.30 -12.39 -4.64
CA THR A 33 -13.84 -12.22 -4.69
C THR A 33 -13.10 -13.52 -4.52
N ASN A 34 -12.45 -13.89 -5.62
CA ASN A 34 -11.21 -14.64 -5.61
C ASN A 34 -10.08 -13.67 -5.16
N ASN A 35 -9.99 -13.33 -3.86
CA ASN A 35 -8.93 -12.43 -3.37
C ASN A 35 -7.58 -13.05 -3.70
N SER A 36 -6.79 -12.34 -4.51
CA SER A 36 -5.58 -12.91 -5.11
C SER A 36 -4.47 -13.10 -4.08
N PHE A 37 -4.42 -12.25 -3.05
CA PHE A 37 -3.50 -12.45 -1.94
C PHE A 37 -3.84 -13.71 -1.13
N VAL A 38 -5.13 -13.96 -0.87
CA VAL A 38 -5.57 -15.17 -0.17
C VAL A 38 -5.20 -16.43 -0.95
N ASN A 39 -5.40 -16.44 -2.27
CA ASN A 39 -4.99 -17.56 -3.11
C ASN A 39 -3.48 -17.82 -3.08
N LEU A 40 -2.70 -16.73 -3.11
CA LEU A 40 -1.25 -16.79 -3.06
C LEU A 40 -0.77 -17.43 -1.75
N ILE A 41 -1.26 -16.97 -0.60
CA ILE A 41 -0.84 -17.50 0.70
C ILE A 41 -1.44 -18.90 1.00
N ALA A 42 -2.54 -19.27 0.33
CA ALA A 42 -3.13 -20.60 0.42
C ALA A 42 -2.42 -21.64 -0.48
N GLY A 43 -1.53 -21.20 -1.38
CA GLY A 43 -0.90 -22.07 -2.37
C GLY A 43 -1.84 -22.52 -3.49
N SER A 44 -2.99 -21.84 -3.65
CA SER A 44 -4.03 -22.19 -4.61
C SER A 44 -3.81 -21.59 -6.01
N GLY A 45 -2.79 -20.74 -6.18
CA GLY A 45 -2.41 -20.16 -7.46
C GLY A 45 -1.55 -18.90 -7.33
N ASP A 46 -1.08 -18.39 -8.47
CA ASP A 46 -0.31 -17.15 -8.56
C ASP A 46 -1.21 -15.91 -8.63
N VAL A 47 -0.63 -14.74 -8.31
CA VAL A 47 -1.28 -13.45 -8.53
C VAL A 47 -0.98 -12.94 -9.93
N ASN A 48 -2.01 -12.81 -10.78
CA ASN A 48 -1.86 -12.11 -12.05
C ASN A 48 -2.04 -10.60 -11.87
N LEU A 49 -0.91 -9.91 -11.71
CA LEU A 49 -0.87 -8.46 -11.53
C LEU A 49 -1.09 -7.67 -12.83
N ARG A 50 -1.32 -8.30 -14.00
CA ARG A 50 -1.20 -7.62 -15.30
C ARG A 50 -2.51 -7.27 -15.99
N ASP A 51 -3.57 -8.05 -15.76
CA ASP A 51 -4.83 -7.93 -16.49
C ASP A 51 -5.96 -7.31 -15.65
N GLY A 52 -5.66 -6.80 -14.46
CA GLY A 52 -6.67 -6.22 -13.56
C GLY A 52 -7.55 -7.25 -12.86
N SER A 53 -7.26 -8.55 -13.01
CA SER A 53 -7.93 -9.62 -12.27
C SER A 53 -7.48 -9.69 -10.81
N ALA A 54 -6.25 -9.25 -10.52
CA ALA A 54 -5.73 -9.18 -9.15
C ALA A 54 -6.64 -8.33 -8.27
N ALA A 55 -7.26 -8.94 -7.26
CA ALA A 55 -8.13 -8.27 -6.30
C ALA A 55 -7.53 -8.35 -4.90
N MET A 56 -7.15 -7.20 -4.33
CA MET A 56 -6.53 -7.11 -3.00
C MET A 56 -6.59 -5.69 -2.42
N ASN A 57 -6.28 -5.54 -1.14
CA ASN A 57 -6.11 -4.25 -0.47
C ASN A 57 -4.66 -3.74 -0.52
N CYS A 58 -4.44 -2.54 0.02
CA CYS A 58 -3.16 -1.83 -0.04
C CYS A 58 -2.05 -2.53 0.76
N TRP A 59 -2.38 -3.10 1.92
CA TRP A 59 -1.46 -3.90 2.71
C TRP A 59 -1.10 -5.21 2.02
N GLU A 60 -2.09 -5.89 1.45
CA GLU A 60 -1.89 -7.12 0.68
C GLU A 60 -0.95 -6.87 -0.50
N ALA A 61 -1.07 -5.75 -1.22
CA ALA A 61 -0.15 -5.37 -2.29
C ALA A 61 1.29 -5.14 -1.80
N VAL A 62 1.46 -4.49 -0.64
CA VAL A 62 2.76 -4.30 0.01
C VAL A 62 3.38 -5.65 0.41
N ILE A 63 2.58 -6.57 0.95
CA ILE A 63 3.03 -7.93 1.31
C ILE A 63 3.41 -8.72 0.06
N VAL A 64 2.64 -8.63 -1.03
CA VAL A 64 2.98 -9.26 -2.32
C VAL A 64 4.34 -8.78 -2.82
N ALA A 65 4.64 -7.48 -2.73
CA ALA A 65 5.97 -6.98 -3.07
C ALA A 65 7.08 -7.61 -2.20
N ALA A 66 6.81 -7.85 -0.91
CA ALA A 66 7.75 -8.50 0.00
C ALA A 66 7.92 -10.01 -0.29
N ILE A 67 6.84 -10.71 -0.67
CA ILE A 67 6.87 -12.11 -1.13
C ILE A 67 7.68 -12.23 -2.42
N LEU A 68 7.41 -11.38 -3.42
CA LEU A 68 8.15 -11.36 -4.69
C LEU A 68 9.64 -11.05 -4.52
N ASN A 69 9.99 -10.33 -3.46
CA ASN A 69 11.39 -10.06 -3.11
C ASN A 69 12.06 -11.22 -2.34
N GLY A 70 11.31 -12.24 -1.93
CA GLY A 70 11.79 -13.30 -1.03
C GLY A 70 12.04 -12.84 0.40
N SER A 71 11.59 -11.65 0.79
CA SER A 71 11.71 -11.15 2.17
C SER A 71 10.76 -11.86 3.14
N ILE A 72 9.66 -12.39 2.62
CA ILE A 72 8.74 -13.27 3.34
C ILE A 72 8.86 -14.66 2.73
N VAL A 73 9.08 -15.66 3.58
CA VAL A 73 9.33 -17.05 3.15
C VAL A 73 8.36 -18.06 3.75
N ASN A 74 7.44 -17.62 4.61
CA ASN A 74 6.51 -18.49 5.33
C ASN A 74 5.04 -18.13 5.00
N PRO A 75 4.48 -18.67 3.90
CA PRO A 75 3.09 -18.49 3.53
C PRO A 75 2.11 -19.00 4.60
N ASP A 76 2.44 -20.09 5.30
CA ASP A 76 1.57 -20.67 6.34
C ASP A 76 1.34 -19.71 7.50
N LYS A 77 2.37 -18.95 7.89
CA LYS A 77 2.26 -17.91 8.92
C LYS A 77 1.33 -16.78 8.48
N LEU A 78 1.48 -16.31 7.24
CA LEU A 78 0.59 -15.30 6.66
C LEU A 78 -0.85 -15.81 6.57
N ARG A 79 -1.03 -17.04 6.13
CA ARG A 79 -2.32 -17.71 6.06
C ARG A 79 -2.96 -17.84 7.43
N TYR A 80 -2.22 -18.30 8.43
CA TYR A 80 -2.71 -18.39 9.80
C TYR A 80 -3.14 -17.02 10.34
N LEU A 81 -2.34 -15.96 10.12
CA LEU A 81 -2.70 -14.59 10.51
C LEU A 81 -3.97 -14.10 9.82
N TYR A 82 -4.18 -14.50 8.57
CA TYR A 82 -5.38 -14.16 7.82
C TYR A 82 -6.60 -14.94 8.32
N ASP A 83 -6.47 -16.27 8.44
CA ASP A 83 -7.56 -17.19 8.81
C ASP A 83 -8.05 -16.96 10.26
N ASP A 84 -7.15 -16.61 11.19
CA ASP A 84 -7.48 -16.35 12.60
C ASP A 84 -8.36 -15.11 12.80
N ASN A 85 -8.15 -14.06 11.99
CA ASN A 85 -8.97 -12.85 12.05
C ASN A 85 -9.04 -12.14 10.69
N PRO A 86 -9.84 -12.63 9.73
CA PRO A 86 -9.85 -12.08 8.39
C PRO A 86 -10.28 -10.61 8.33
N ARG A 87 -11.27 -10.23 9.15
CA ARG A 87 -11.77 -8.84 9.22
C ARG A 87 -10.78 -7.89 9.89
N GLY A 88 -10.03 -8.38 10.88
CA GLY A 88 -9.00 -7.61 11.58
C GLY A 88 -7.58 -7.79 11.03
N PHE A 89 -7.40 -8.53 9.93
CA PHE A 89 -6.10 -8.92 9.39
C PHE A 89 -5.15 -7.73 9.26
N THR A 90 -5.60 -6.64 8.64
CA THR A 90 -4.81 -5.41 8.46
C THR A 90 -4.42 -4.78 9.80
N THR A 91 -5.32 -4.75 10.78
CA THR A 91 -5.01 -4.23 12.11
C THR A 91 -3.98 -5.10 12.82
N THR A 92 -4.15 -6.41 12.79
CA THR A 92 -3.21 -7.39 13.36
C THR A 92 -1.84 -7.31 12.68
N LEU A 93 -1.82 -7.15 11.36
CA LEU A 93 -0.61 -7.00 10.55
C LEU A 93 0.15 -5.73 10.94
N VAL A 94 -0.54 -4.60 11.03
CA VAL A 94 0.04 -3.32 11.48
C VAL A 94 0.66 -3.47 12.87
N GLN A 95 -0.05 -4.11 13.81
CA GLN A 95 0.46 -4.33 15.17
C GLN A 95 1.71 -5.21 15.18
N ARG A 96 1.77 -6.24 14.34
CA ARG A 96 2.92 -7.16 14.25
C ARG A 96 4.12 -6.57 13.52
N LEU A 97 3.89 -5.71 12.53
CA LEU A 97 4.95 -5.10 11.72
C LEU A 97 5.49 -3.80 12.33
N ARG A 98 4.73 -3.12 13.19
CA ARG A 98 5.15 -1.86 13.81
C ARG A 98 6.25 -2.09 14.85
N THR A 99 7.47 -1.71 14.51
CA THR A 99 8.56 -1.59 15.47
C THR A 99 8.81 -0.13 15.87
N GLN A 100 8.78 0.83 14.93
CA GLN A 100 9.01 2.26 15.22
C GLN A 100 8.26 3.14 14.20
N ALA A 101 7.09 3.66 14.59
CA ALA A 101 6.33 4.60 13.76
C ALA A 101 6.67 6.05 14.15
N HIS A 102 7.04 6.86 13.17
CA HIS A 102 7.30 8.28 13.31
C HIS A 102 6.16 9.09 12.68
N SER A 103 5.80 10.21 13.30
CA SER A 103 4.88 11.17 12.69
C SER A 103 5.55 11.84 11.49
N TYR A 104 4.86 11.88 10.37
CA TYR A 104 5.31 12.62 9.20
C TYR A 104 5.12 14.12 9.43
N ASN A 105 6.21 14.89 9.27
CA ASN A 105 6.15 16.34 9.32
C ASN A 105 6.62 16.91 7.97
N GLN A 106 5.72 17.58 7.27
CA GLN A 106 5.97 18.16 5.94
C GLN A 106 7.14 19.18 5.93
N GLY A 107 7.44 19.82 7.07
CA GLY A 107 8.37 20.95 7.15
C GLY A 107 9.83 20.65 7.51
N ARG A 108 10.18 19.47 8.06
CA ARG A 108 11.57 19.16 8.50
C ARG A 108 12.11 17.88 7.87
N LEU A 109 13.28 17.99 7.24
CA LEU A 109 14.02 16.87 6.60
C LEU A 109 14.29 15.67 7.53
N LEU A 110 14.42 15.89 8.84
CA LEU A 110 14.72 14.86 9.84
C LEU A 110 13.55 13.90 10.14
N SER A 111 12.38 14.12 9.54
CA SER A 111 11.18 13.30 9.74
C SER A 111 10.58 12.83 8.41
N ARG A 112 11.45 12.47 7.45
CA ARG A 112 11.03 11.94 6.15
C ARG A 112 11.29 10.43 6.05
N PRO A 113 10.38 9.68 5.43
CA PRO A 113 10.57 8.26 5.22
C PRO A 113 11.71 8.00 4.25
N VAL A 114 12.50 6.99 4.57
CA VAL A 114 13.59 6.49 3.74
C VAL A 114 13.11 5.31 2.90
N MET A 115 13.95 4.84 1.98
CA MET A 115 13.57 3.78 1.07
C MET A 115 13.17 2.48 1.79
N GLY A 116 11.94 2.04 1.53
CA GLY A 116 11.37 0.82 2.12
C GLY A 116 10.63 1.05 3.45
N ASP A 117 10.57 2.27 3.94
CA ASP A 117 9.59 2.61 4.97
C ASP A 117 8.18 2.44 4.41
N VAL A 118 7.28 1.92 5.23
CA VAL A 118 5.85 1.94 4.98
C VAL A 118 5.33 3.26 5.51
N VAL A 119 4.64 4.02 4.66
CA VAL A 119 3.92 5.24 5.04
C VAL A 119 2.44 4.92 5.13
N MET A 120 1.81 5.28 6.24
CA MET A 120 0.42 4.98 6.57
C MET A 120 -0.39 6.27 6.73
N PHE A 121 -1.57 6.29 6.11
CA PHE A 121 -2.53 7.39 6.14
C PHE A 121 -3.76 6.95 6.95
N SER A 122 -3.86 7.39 8.21
CA SER A 122 -4.80 6.78 9.17
C SER A 122 -6.28 6.91 8.80
N LYS A 123 -6.67 7.99 8.10
CA LYS A 123 -8.06 8.18 7.64
C LYS A 123 -8.39 7.51 6.31
N LEU A 124 -7.39 7.12 5.54
CA LEU A 124 -7.60 6.41 4.28
C LEU A 124 -7.60 4.89 4.46
N ASP A 125 -7.19 4.40 5.64
CA ASP A 125 -6.81 2.99 5.83
C ASP A 125 -5.87 2.52 4.69
N HIS A 126 -4.91 3.40 4.36
CA HIS A 126 -4.07 3.25 3.19
C HIS A 126 -2.59 3.25 3.55
N VAL A 127 -1.82 2.44 2.83
CA VAL A 127 -0.38 2.33 2.98
C VAL A 127 0.34 2.35 1.64
N VAL A 128 1.54 2.92 1.67
CA VAL A 128 2.43 3.06 0.50
C VAL A 128 3.87 2.75 0.90
N LEU A 129 4.72 2.46 -0.08
CA LEU A 129 6.16 2.26 0.14
C LEU A 129 6.94 3.49 -0.25
N ALA A 130 7.77 4.01 0.65
CA ALA A 130 8.66 5.11 0.33
C ALA A 130 9.80 4.66 -0.59
N THR A 131 10.08 5.46 -1.62
CA THR A 131 11.19 5.21 -2.55
C THR A 131 12.51 5.81 -2.04
N GLY A 132 12.46 6.64 -0.99
CA GLY A 132 13.59 7.41 -0.49
C GLY A 132 13.99 8.60 -1.37
N LYS A 133 13.31 8.83 -2.50
CA LYS A 133 13.51 10.04 -3.33
C LYS A 133 12.65 11.18 -2.81
N HIS A 134 13.11 12.40 -3.05
CA HIS A 134 12.36 13.61 -2.76
C HIS A 134 12.47 14.59 -3.93
N THR A 135 11.35 15.12 -4.39
CA THR A 135 11.31 16.19 -5.40
C THR A 135 11.02 17.53 -4.76
N VAL A 136 11.66 18.58 -5.30
CA VAL A 136 11.47 19.96 -4.87
C VAL A 136 10.65 20.69 -5.94
N GLY A 137 9.68 21.49 -5.53
CA GLY A 137 8.84 22.28 -6.44
C GLY A 137 7.52 22.67 -5.80
N PRO A 138 6.70 23.50 -6.47
CA PRO A 138 5.33 23.77 -6.03
C PRO A 138 4.41 22.59 -6.36
N THR A 139 3.36 22.40 -5.56
CA THR A 139 2.20 21.59 -5.97
C THR A 139 1.32 22.45 -6.87
N PRO A 140 1.09 22.08 -8.14
CA PRO A 140 0.21 22.87 -9.00
C PRO A 140 -1.23 22.83 -8.47
N PRO A 141 -1.99 23.94 -8.53
CA PRO A 141 -3.36 23.98 -8.06
C PRO A 141 -4.23 22.91 -8.74
N GLY A 142 -4.95 22.12 -7.94
CA GLY A 142 -5.83 21.04 -8.43
C GLY A 142 -5.10 19.88 -9.12
N ARG A 143 -3.78 19.78 -8.98
CA ARG A 143 -2.94 18.67 -9.48
C ARG A 143 -2.15 18.02 -8.34
N PRO A 144 -2.82 17.41 -7.35
CA PRO A 144 -2.14 16.66 -6.30
C PRO A 144 -1.31 15.49 -6.84
N ASP A 145 -1.65 14.96 -8.03
CA ASP A 145 -0.88 13.96 -8.77
C ASP A 145 0.53 14.45 -9.19
N GLN A 146 0.73 15.77 -9.26
CA GLN A 146 2.00 16.40 -9.65
C GLN A 146 2.68 17.14 -8.49
N ALA A 147 2.25 16.91 -7.26
CA ALA A 147 2.83 17.52 -6.09
C ALA A 147 4.31 17.13 -5.92
N ALA A 148 5.17 18.11 -5.67
CA ALA A 148 6.53 17.84 -5.22
C ALA A 148 6.51 17.33 -3.78
N GLY A 149 7.49 16.52 -3.40
CA GLY A 149 7.47 15.89 -2.09
C GLY A 149 8.23 14.60 -1.97
N THR A 150 7.94 13.85 -0.92
CA THR A 150 8.53 12.55 -0.64
C THR A 150 7.89 11.48 -1.51
N HIS A 151 8.68 10.84 -2.37
CA HIS A 151 8.21 9.88 -3.36
C HIS A 151 7.82 8.56 -2.72
N VAL A 152 6.66 8.06 -3.13
CA VAL A 152 6.07 6.81 -2.66
C VAL A 152 5.50 6.02 -3.82
N ILE A 153 5.51 4.70 -3.70
CA ILE A 153 4.79 3.79 -4.57
C ILE A 153 3.43 3.56 -3.93
N SER A 154 2.37 4.06 -4.58
CA SER A 154 1.01 3.88 -4.10
C SER A 154 0.31 2.76 -4.84
N PHE A 155 -0.27 1.84 -4.08
CA PHE A 155 -1.04 0.73 -4.59
C PHE A 155 -2.53 1.07 -4.73
N TRP A 156 -3.00 2.21 -4.15
CA TRP A 156 -4.41 2.64 -4.14
C TRP A 156 -4.65 4.01 -3.47
N PRO A 157 -5.85 4.63 -3.51
CA PRO A 157 -6.07 5.62 -4.58
C PRO A 157 -4.85 6.50 -4.79
N ALA A 158 -4.40 6.52 -6.03
CA ALA A 158 -3.68 7.63 -6.60
C ALA A 158 -4.55 8.91 -6.57
N PRO A 159 -3.98 10.10 -6.32
CA PRO A 159 -4.64 11.39 -6.53
C PRO A 159 -5.24 11.61 -7.94
N GLU A 160 -4.89 10.74 -8.90
CA GLU A 160 -5.38 10.74 -10.29
C GLU A 160 -6.88 10.41 -10.43
N ARG A 161 -7.51 9.77 -9.44
CA ARG A 161 -8.92 9.36 -9.51
C ARG A 161 -9.82 10.12 -8.55
N ARG A 162 -10.87 10.73 -9.11
CA ARG A 162 -11.85 11.55 -8.37
C ARG A 162 -12.96 10.72 -7.72
N ASP A 163 -13.41 9.66 -8.38
CA ASP A 163 -14.45 8.74 -7.91
C ASP A 163 -13.85 7.36 -7.69
N PHE A 164 -14.12 6.80 -6.52
CA PHE A 164 -13.40 5.65 -6.02
C PHE A 164 -14.25 4.87 -5.02
N GLY A 165 -14.16 3.54 -5.12
CA GLY A 165 -14.77 2.63 -4.16
C GLY A 165 -14.34 1.19 -4.38
N PRO A 166 -14.88 0.24 -3.58
CA PRO A 166 -14.66 -1.19 -3.75
C PRO A 166 -14.88 -1.64 -5.20
N GLY A 167 -13.99 -2.47 -5.73
CA GLY A 167 -14.08 -3.02 -7.09
C GLY A 167 -13.50 -2.15 -8.20
N THR A 168 -13.05 -0.94 -7.88
CA THR A 168 -12.43 -0.04 -8.85
C THR A 168 -11.02 -0.56 -9.20
N VAL A 169 -10.67 -0.54 -10.50
CA VAL A 169 -9.41 -1.11 -11.02
C VAL A 169 -8.43 0.01 -11.38
N ALA A 170 -7.24 0.05 -10.80
CA ALA A 170 -6.22 1.05 -11.13
C ALA A 170 -4.80 0.45 -11.25
N THR A 171 -3.92 1.24 -11.82
CA THR A 171 -2.50 0.93 -11.96
C THR A 171 -1.74 1.35 -10.69
N VAL A 172 -0.73 0.57 -10.29
CA VAL A 172 0.23 0.98 -9.26
C VAL A 172 1.15 2.06 -9.83
N ASN A 173 1.19 3.21 -9.17
CA ASN A 173 1.89 4.40 -9.67
C ASN A 173 2.76 5.03 -8.56
N GLU A 174 3.71 5.87 -8.97
CA GLU A 174 4.51 6.70 -8.05
C GLU A 174 3.78 8.04 -7.81
N PHE A 175 3.73 8.47 -6.54
CA PHE A 175 3.20 9.76 -6.11
C PHE A 175 4.12 10.38 -5.06
N THR A 176 3.65 11.46 -4.45
CA THR A 176 4.23 12.02 -3.24
C THR A 176 3.29 11.90 -2.06
N VAL A 177 3.85 11.79 -0.86
CA VAL A 177 3.08 11.87 0.39
C VAL A 177 2.27 13.17 0.41
N GLU A 178 2.90 14.26 0.00
CA GLU A 178 2.32 15.60 -0.13
C GLU A 178 1.12 15.60 -1.08
N GLY A 179 1.23 14.99 -2.25
CA GLY A 179 0.12 14.87 -3.20
C GLY A 179 -1.07 14.12 -2.62
N ILE A 180 -0.81 13.00 -1.93
CA ILE A 180 -1.86 12.23 -1.24
C ILE A 180 -2.49 13.08 -0.12
N CYS A 181 -1.69 13.79 0.68
CA CYS A 181 -2.20 14.70 1.72
C CYS A 181 -3.08 15.81 1.13
N THR A 182 -2.65 16.47 0.06
CA THR A 182 -3.45 17.51 -0.62
C THR A 182 -4.77 16.94 -1.13
N TRP A 183 -4.74 15.75 -1.74
CA TRP A 183 -5.97 15.07 -2.17
C TRP A 183 -6.90 14.73 -0.98
N MET A 184 -6.35 14.27 0.14
CA MET A 184 -7.11 14.03 1.37
C MET A 184 -7.77 15.31 1.89
N GLU A 185 -7.05 16.43 1.89
CA GLU A 185 -7.55 17.74 2.29
C GLU A 185 -8.70 18.22 1.40
N GLU A 186 -8.55 18.09 0.07
CA GLU A 186 -9.62 18.39 -0.90
C GLU A 186 -10.90 17.58 -0.64
N LYS A 187 -10.73 16.33 -0.18
CA LYS A 187 -11.83 15.43 0.19
C LYS A 187 -12.29 15.55 1.64
N ARG A 188 -11.73 16.49 2.42
CA ARG A 188 -12.03 16.72 3.84
C ARG A 188 -11.76 15.49 4.74
N MET A 189 -10.73 14.72 4.40
CA MET A 189 -10.31 13.51 5.12
C MET A 189 -9.06 13.79 5.98
N HIS A 190 -9.18 14.62 7.01
CA HIS A 190 -8.06 15.00 7.87
C HIS A 190 -7.57 13.85 8.75
N GLY A 191 -6.35 13.38 8.50
CA GLY A 191 -5.75 12.25 9.19
C GLY A 191 -4.27 12.44 9.50
N GLU A 192 -3.76 11.53 10.33
CA GLU A 192 -2.34 11.46 10.63
C GLU A 192 -1.62 10.64 9.56
N VAL A 193 -0.44 11.11 9.19
CA VAL A 193 0.51 10.37 8.37
C VAL A 193 1.64 9.91 9.26
N THR A 194 1.88 8.60 9.27
CA THR A 194 2.99 8.00 10.01
C THR A 194 3.83 7.14 9.09
N PHE A 195 5.09 6.90 9.43
CA PHE A 195 5.95 6.04 8.65
C PHE A 195 6.95 5.28 9.50
N GLY A 196 7.50 4.20 8.97
CA GLY A 196 8.58 3.46 9.62
C GLY A 196 8.97 2.21 8.87
N CYS A 197 10.08 1.61 9.28
CA CYS A 197 10.57 0.36 8.71
C CYS A 197 9.78 -0.82 9.31
N PRO A 198 9.01 -1.58 8.51
CA PRO A 198 8.31 -2.76 9.00
C PRO A 198 9.28 -3.90 9.32
N ASP A 199 9.04 -4.61 10.43
CA ASP A 199 9.77 -5.85 10.74
C ASP A 199 9.25 -7.02 9.92
N TRP A 200 9.77 -7.17 8.70
CA TRP A 200 9.45 -8.32 7.84
C TRP A 200 9.85 -9.67 8.47
N GLY A 201 10.81 -9.68 9.41
CA GLY A 201 11.21 -10.88 10.15
C GLY A 201 10.07 -11.45 10.98
N ALA A 202 9.15 -10.61 11.45
CA ALA A 202 7.93 -11.04 12.15
C ALA A 202 7.02 -11.93 11.28
N LEU A 203 7.20 -11.93 9.95
CA LEU A 203 6.42 -12.75 8.99
C LEU A 203 7.21 -13.92 8.39
N LYS A 204 8.48 -14.11 8.78
CA LYS A 204 9.26 -15.31 8.45
C LYS A 204 8.89 -16.49 9.35
#